data_AF-A0AAV5S753-F1
#
_entry.id   AF-A0AAV5S753-F1
#
_cell.length_a   1.000
_cell.length_b   1.000
_cell.length_c   1.000
_cell.angle_alpha   90.00
_cell.angle_beta   90.00
_cell.angle_gamma   90.00
#
_symmetry.space_group_name_H-M   'P 1'
#
loop_
_entity.id
_entity.type
_entity.pdbx_description
1 polymer ?
#
loop_
_entity_poly.entity_id
_entity_poly.type
_entity_poly.pdbx_seq_one_letter_code
_entity_poly.pdbx_strand_id
1 'polypeptide(L)'
;IITHVSGFSDITKPQIAYFVSYIFVFSFFVIIYIPITRSKLLSILREKAGHMSEKTRRTHHSLAQALTIHAVLPIVVTIAMIVLTVAQETYDLHSITIERLEFDFAIMPALVNPVLILYFVQPYRM
;
A
#
# COMPACT_ATOMS: atom_id res chain seq x y z
N ILE A 1 19.37 31.14 -15.23
CA ILE A 1 18.49 30.99 -14.05
C ILE A 1 17.35 30.09 -14.48
N ILE A 2 17.50 28.79 -14.27
CA ILE A 2 16.47 27.81 -14.61
C ILE A 2 15.55 27.76 -13.41
N THR A 3 14.44 28.49 -13.46
CA THR A 3 13.35 28.33 -12.50
C THR A 3 12.69 26.99 -12.80
N HIS A 4 13.22 25.93 -12.19
CA HIS A 4 12.49 24.68 -12.07
C HIS A 4 11.21 25.02 -11.29
N VAL A 5 10.09 25.05 -11.99
CA VAL A 5 8.76 25.01 -11.36
C VAL A 5 8.61 23.58 -10.83
N SER A 6 9.27 23.30 -9.72
CA SER A 6 9.02 22.12 -8.89
C SER A 6 7.85 22.47 -8.00
N GLY A 7 6.69 22.00 -8.41
CA GLY A 7 5.43 22.14 -7.72
C GLY A 7 4.44 21.22 -8.38
N PHE A 8 3.68 20.48 -7.58
CA PHE A 8 2.56 19.71 -8.08
C PHE A 8 1.74 20.58 -9.03
N SER A 9 1.38 20.02 -10.18
CA SER A 9 0.54 20.71 -11.15
C SER A 9 -0.74 21.13 -10.42
N ASP A 10 -0.98 22.45 -10.28
CA ASP A 10 -2.08 23.06 -9.50
C ASP A 10 -3.26 22.10 -9.30
N ILE A 11 -3.35 21.51 -8.11
CA ILE A 11 -4.35 20.46 -7.81
C ILE A 11 -5.77 21.06 -7.85
N THR A 12 -5.87 22.38 -7.73
CA THR A 12 -7.06 23.22 -7.92
C THR A 12 -7.59 23.25 -9.36
N LYS A 13 -6.82 22.77 -10.36
CA LYS A 13 -7.36 22.59 -11.71
C LYS A 13 -8.45 21.51 -11.69
N PRO A 14 -9.65 21.79 -12.24
CA PRO A 14 -10.79 20.87 -12.12
C PRO A 14 -10.52 19.48 -12.73
N GLN A 15 -9.64 19.42 -13.73
CA GLN A 15 -9.21 18.19 -14.38
C GLN A 15 -8.40 17.29 -13.43
N ILE A 16 -7.50 17.90 -12.65
CA ILE A 16 -6.61 17.22 -11.71
C ILE A 16 -7.39 16.84 -10.47
N ALA A 17 -8.25 17.72 -9.96
CA ALA A 17 -9.15 17.43 -8.86
C ALA A 17 -10.05 16.21 -9.13
N TYR A 18 -10.56 16.06 -10.35
CA TYR A 18 -11.33 14.87 -10.73
C TYR A 18 -10.50 13.59 -10.67
N PHE A 19 -9.28 13.61 -11.22
CA PHE A 19 -8.38 12.46 -11.20
C PHE A 19 -7.96 12.06 -9.79
N VAL A 20 -7.60 13.05 -8.96
CA VAL A 20 -7.21 12.87 -7.57
C VAL A 20 -8.39 12.31 -6.75
N SER A 21 -9.59 12.88 -6.90
CA SER A 21 -10.78 12.36 -6.21
C SER A 21 -11.12 10.92 -6.61
N TYR A 22 -10.98 10.56 -7.89
CA TYR A 22 -11.15 9.17 -8.35
C TYR A 22 -10.16 8.21 -7.67
N ILE A 23 -8.88 8.59 -7.59
CA ILE A 23 -7.85 7.80 -6.89
C ILE A 23 -8.17 7.63 -5.41
N PHE A 24 -8.63 8.70 -4.74
CA PHE A 24 -9.02 8.62 -3.33
C PHE A 24 -10.23 7.70 -3.11
N VAL A 25 -11.25 7.80 -3.96
CA VAL A 25 -12.44 6.93 -3.88
C VAL A 25 -12.04 5.48 -4.09
N PHE A 26 -11.24 5.19 -5.12
CA PHE A 26 -10.74 3.83 -5.37
C PHE A 26 -9.91 3.31 -4.19
N SER A 27 -8.99 4.13 -3.67
CA SER A 27 -8.14 3.77 -2.52
C SER A 27 -8.97 3.49 -1.27
N PHE A 28 -10.04 4.25 -1.03
CA PHE A 28 -10.97 4.03 0.07
C PHE A 28 -11.65 2.65 -0.04
N PHE A 29 -12.16 2.30 -1.22
CA PHE A 29 -12.76 0.98 -1.45
C PHE A 29 -11.76 -0.15 -1.25
N VAL A 30 -10.52 0.02 -1.72
CA VAL A 30 -9.45 -0.97 -1.54
C VAL A 30 -9.13 -1.15 -0.04
N ILE A 31 -8.97 -0.05 0.70
CA ILE A 31 -8.70 -0.08 2.15
C ILE A 31 -9.81 -0.80 2.91
N ILE A 32 -11.08 -0.69 2.50
CA ILE A 32 -12.21 -1.41 3.11
C ILE A 32 -12.28 -2.87 2.68
N TYR A 33 -12.02 -3.16 1.41
CA TYR A 33 -12.12 -4.52 0.86
C TYR A 33 -11.11 -5.48 1.48
N ILE A 34 -9.92 -4.98 1.79
CA ILE A 34 -8.81 -5.72 2.36
C ILE A 34 -9.14 -6.40 3.72
N PRO A 35 -9.62 -5.69 4.76
CA PRO A 35 -9.95 -6.31 6.05
C PRO A 35 -11.14 -7.29 5.96
N ILE A 36 -12.10 -7.04 5.07
CA ILE A 36 -13.21 -7.97 4.80
C ILE A 36 -12.65 -9.29 4.24
N THR A 37 -11.81 -9.21 3.22
CA THR A 37 -11.21 -10.38 2.57
C THR A 37 -10.31 -11.14 3.55
N ARG A 38 -9.54 -10.44 4.40
CA ARG A 38 -8.75 -11.05 5.48
C ARG A 38 -9.61 -11.84 6.45
N SER A 39 -10.70 -11.24 6.92
CA SER A 39 -11.61 -11.85 7.91
C SER A 39 -12.28 -13.09 7.34
N LYS A 40 -12.70 -13.02 6.07
CA LYS A 40 -13.27 -14.15 5.33
C LYS A 40 -12.25 -15.27 5.14
N LEU A 41 -11.01 -14.94 4.77
CA LEU A 41 -9.93 -15.90 4.60
C LEU A 41 -9.62 -16.65 5.91
N LEU A 42 -9.46 -15.91 7.02
CA LEU A 42 -9.20 -16.51 8.33
C LEU A 42 -10.37 -17.40 8.80
N SER A 43 -11.61 -17.00 8.52
CA SER A 43 -12.79 -17.81 8.81
C SER A 43 -12.77 -19.14 8.04
N ILE A 44 -12.49 -19.10 6.73
CA ILE A 44 -12.40 -20.31 5.88
C ILE A 44 -11.23 -21.20 6.33
N LEU A 45 -10.08 -20.61 6.67
CA LEU A 45 -8.94 -21.35 7.22
C LEU A 45 -9.32 -22.09 8.50
N ARG A 46 -10.06 -21.42 9.41
CA ARG A 46 -10.47 -21.99 10.70
C ARG A 46 -11.46 -23.13 10.52
N GLU A 47 -12.41 -22.97 9.59
CA GLU A 47 -13.39 -24.01 9.26
C GLU A 47 -12.72 -25.25 8.65
N LYS A 48 -11.72 -25.04 7.77
CA LYS A 48 -11.01 -26.13 7.10
C LYS A 48 -9.81 -26.68 7.90
N ALA A 49 -9.48 -26.09 9.05
CA ALA A 49 -8.34 -26.50 9.87
C ALA A 49 -8.43 -27.95 10.35
N GLY A 50 -9.65 -28.48 10.57
CA GLY A 50 -9.87 -29.88 10.95
C GLY A 50 -9.64 -30.89 9.82
N HIS A 51 -9.56 -30.45 8.56
CA HIS A 51 -9.41 -31.30 7.38
C HIS A 51 -8.10 -31.06 6.61
N MET A 52 -7.25 -30.13 7.06
CA MET A 52 -6.01 -29.79 6.37
C MET A 52 -4.80 -30.54 6.95
N SER A 53 -3.91 -30.99 6.06
CA SER A 53 -2.59 -31.48 6.45
C SER A 53 -1.75 -30.37 7.09
N GLU A 54 -0.82 -30.72 7.97
CA GLU A 54 0.07 -29.76 8.64
C GLU A 54 0.85 -28.89 7.65
N LYS A 55 1.22 -29.45 6.48
CA LYS A 55 1.89 -28.74 5.39
C LYS A 55 0.99 -27.67 4.77
N THR A 56 -0.26 -28.02 4.46
CA THR A 56 -1.26 -27.10 3.87
C THR A 56 -1.62 -25.98 4.85
N ARG A 57 -1.73 -26.30 6.14
CA ARG A 57 -2.01 -25.32 7.21
C ARG A 57 -0.91 -24.26 7.31
N ARG A 58 0.36 -24.66 7.28
CA ARG A 58 1.50 -23.72 7.31
C ARG A 58 1.52 -22.79 6.10
N THR A 59 1.28 -23.31 4.89
CA THR A 59 1.22 -22.48 3.68
C THR A 59 0.09 -21.45 3.74
N HIS A 60 -1.11 -21.84 4.20
CA HIS A 60 -2.21 -20.88 4.33
C HIS A 60 -1.95 -19.83 5.43
N HIS A 61 -1.30 -20.20 6.52
CA HIS A 61 -0.88 -19.25 7.55
C HIS A 61 0.13 -18.23 7.00
N SER A 62 1.15 -18.68 6.26
CA SER A 62 2.08 -17.82 5.53
C SER A 62 1.34 -16.83 4.61
N LEU A 63 0.40 -17.34 3.81
CA LEU A 63 -0.37 -16.52 2.87
C LEU A 63 -1.21 -15.45 3.60
N ALA A 64 -1.84 -15.81 4.71
CA ALA A 64 -2.61 -14.88 5.53
C ALA A 64 -1.73 -13.78 6.15
N GLN A 65 -0.50 -14.11 6.54
CA GLN A 65 0.48 -13.12 7.01
C GLN A 65 0.95 -12.21 5.86
N ALA A 66 1.23 -12.75 4.67
CA ALA A 66 1.59 -11.96 3.49
C ALA A 66 0.49 -10.97 3.11
N LEU A 67 -0.76 -11.44 3.07
CA LEU A 67 -1.94 -10.61 2.84
C LEU A 67 -2.11 -9.51 3.89
N THR A 68 -1.74 -9.78 5.15
CA THR A 68 -1.76 -8.77 6.21
C THR A 68 -0.69 -7.69 5.96
N ILE A 69 0.47 -8.06 5.43
CA ILE A 69 1.51 -7.06 5.09
C ILE A 69 1.10 -6.25 3.86
N HIS A 70 0.59 -6.90 2.81
CA HIS A 70 0.01 -6.24 1.64
C HIS A 70 -1.19 -5.34 1.98
N ALA A 71 -1.90 -5.62 3.08
CA ALA A 71 -2.99 -4.80 3.58
C ALA A 71 -2.51 -3.49 4.23
N VAL A 72 -1.44 -3.56 5.00
CA VAL A 72 -0.92 -2.43 5.78
C VAL A 72 -0.10 -1.48 4.92
N LEU A 73 0.66 -2.00 3.96
CA LEU A 73 1.49 -1.20 3.05
C LEU A 73 0.76 -0.04 2.34
N PRO A 74 -0.36 -0.26 1.63
CA PRO A 74 -1.07 0.81 0.95
C PRO A 74 -1.63 1.84 1.95
N ILE A 75 -1.98 1.44 3.17
CA ILE A 75 -2.43 2.37 4.22
C ILE A 75 -1.27 3.29 4.62
N VAL A 76 -0.08 2.74 4.87
CA VAL A 76 1.12 3.51 5.23
C VAL A 76 1.51 4.49 4.11
N VAL A 77 1.52 4.02 2.85
CA VAL A 77 1.84 4.87 1.70
C VAL A 77 0.79 5.97 1.53
N THR A 78 -0.50 5.65 1.63
CA THR A 78 -1.57 6.65 1.49
C THR A 78 -1.46 7.73 2.56
N ILE A 79 -1.19 7.35 3.81
CA ILE A 79 -0.99 8.31 4.91
C ILE A 79 0.23 9.21 4.62
N ALA A 80 1.36 8.62 4.20
CA ALA A 80 2.56 9.37 3.87
C ALA A 80 2.30 10.37 2.73
N MET A 81 1.64 9.95 1.66
CA MET A 81 1.26 10.83 0.53
C MET A 81 0.36 11.97 1.00
N ILE A 82 -0.69 11.70 1.79
CA ILE A 82 -1.57 12.76 2.31
C ILE A 82 -0.78 13.78 3.14
N VAL A 83 0.09 13.31 4.03
CA VAL A 83 0.89 14.21 4.88
C VAL A 83 1.83 15.08 4.04
N LEU A 84 2.51 14.49 3.06
CA LEU A 84 3.46 15.21 2.21
C LEU A 84 2.75 16.20 1.28
N THR A 85 1.63 15.81 0.67
CA THR A 85 0.79 16.71 -0.14
C THR A 85 0.21 17.85 0.70
N VAL A 86 -0.30 17.58 1.90
CA VAL A 86 -0.79 18.65 2.81
C VAL A 86 0.35 19.59 3.22
N ALA A 87 1.55 19.04 3.46
CA ALA A 87 2.73 19.85 3.78
C ALA A 87 3.13 20.78 2.62
N GLN A 88 3.05 20.31 1.38
CA GLN A 88 3.33 21.12 0.19
C GLN A 88 2.27 22.20 -0.04
N GLU A 89 0.99 21.84 0.00
CA GLU A 89 -0.12 22.75 -0.33
C GLU A 89 -0.42 23.77 0.79
N THR A 90 -0.27 23.39 2.06
CA THR A 90 -0.64 24.26 3.20
C THR A 90 0.53 25.13 3.67
N TYR A 91 1.75 24.62 3.61
CA TYR A 91 2.94 25.31 4.12
C TYR A 91 3.85 25.83 3.02
N ASP A 92 3.44 25.69 1.74
CA ASP A 92 4.19 26.12 0.55
C ASP A 92 5.62 25.54 0.51
N LEU A 93 5.79 24.35 1.11
CA LEU A 93 7.06 23.65 1.20
C LEU A 93 7.37 22.91 -0.10
N HIS A 94 7.55 23.67 -1.17
CA HIS A 94 7.93 23.19 -2.49
C HIS A 94 9.44 22.93 -2.56
N SER A 95 9.87 21.81 -1.99
CA SER A 95 11.27 21.35 -2.04
C SER A 95 11.40 20.05 -2.81
N ILE A 96 12.44 19.97 -3.65
CA ILE A 96 12.80 18.76 -4.40
C ILE A 96 13.03 17.54 -3.48
N THR A 97 13.39 17.76 -2.22
CA THR A 97 13.56 16.70 -1.23
C THR A 97 12.23 16.06 -0.85
N ILE A 98 11.15 16.84 -0.76
CA ILE A 98 9.83 16.36 -0.38
C ILE A 98 9.20 15.60 -1.54
N GLU A 99 9.31 16.11 -2.77
CA GLU A 99 8.85 15.41 -3.98
C GLU A 99 9.54 14.06 -4.14
N ARG A 100 10.87 13.99 -3.94
CA ARG A 100 11.61 12.72 -3.98
C ARG A 100 11.13 11.74 -2.91
N LEU A 101 10.86 12.23 -1.70
CA LEU A 101 10.41 11.41 -0.60
C LEU A 101 9.04 10.75 -0.90
N GLU A 102 8.13 11.44 -1.57
CA GLU A 102 6.86 10.87 -2.02
C GLU A 102 7.07 9.70 -3.01
N PHE A 103 7.97 9.88 -3.99
CA PHE A 103 8.32 8.79 -4.91
C PHE A 103 8.99 7.61 -4.19
N ASP A 104 9.83 7.87 -3.20
CA ASP A 104 10.46 6.82 -2.38
C ASP A 104 9.42 6.01 -1.59
N PHE A 105 8.39 6.66 -1.05
CA PHE A 105 7.28 5.95 -0.40
C PHE A 105 6.41 5.19 -1.41
N ALA A 106 6.21 5.71 -2.62
CA ALA A 106 5.42 5.05 -3.65
C ALA A 106 6.04 3.73 -4.13
N ILE A 107 7.37 3.59 -4.11
CA ILE A 107 8.06 2.35 -4.51
C ILE A 107 8.16 1.29 -3.40
N MET A 108 7.94 1.67 -2.13
CA MET A 108 8.04 0.74 -0.99
C MET A 108 7.18 -0.53 -1.14
N PRO A 109 5.91 -0.47 -1.57
CA PRO A 109 5.12 -1.69 -1.77
C PRO A 109 5.71 -2.65 -2.81
N ALA A 110 6.35 -2.11 -3.85
CA ALA A 110 7.00 -2.91 -4.88
C ALA A 110 8.26 -3.62 -4.36
N LEU A 111 8.98 -2.99 -3.43
CA LEU A 111 10.16 -3.58 -2.77
C LEU A 111 9.78 -4.65 -1.74
N VAL A 112 8.64 -4.50 -1.07
CA VAL A 112 8.21 -5.49 -0.06
C VAL A 112 7.68 -6.77 -0.71
N ASN A 113 7.13 -6.71 -1.92
CA ASN A 113 6.61 -7.87 -2.64
C ASN A 113 7.64 -9.03 -2.81
N PRO A 114 8.88 -8.81 -3.31
CA PRO A 114 9.90 -9.86 -3.37
C PRO A 114 10.36 -10.35 -1.99
N VAL A 115 10.40 -9.48 -0.97
CA VAL A 115 10.74 -9.88 0.41
C VAL A 115 9.70 -10.84 0.98
N LEU A 116 8.41 -10.58 0.74
CA LEU A 116 7.32 -11.45 1.15
C LEU A 116 7.41 -12.81 0.45
N ILE A 117 7.73 -12.83 -0.84
CA ILE A 117 7.95 -14.07 -1.59
C ILE A 117 9.08 -14.88 -0.96
N LEU A 118 10.24 -14.27 -0.68
CA LEU A 118 11.37 -14.95 -0.05
C LEU A 118 11.04 -15.48 1.35
N TYR A 119 10.21 -14.77 2.12
CA TYR A 119 9.86 -15.17 3.49
C TYR A 119 8.79 -16.28 3.54
N PHE A 120 7.81 -16.23 2.63
CA PHE A 120 6.64 -17.11 2.65
C PHE A 120 6.72 -18.32 1.73
N VAL A 121 7.54 -18.27 0.67
CA VAL A 121 7.73 -19.39 -0.25
C VAL A 121 8.79 -20.32 0.36
N GLN A 122 8.32 -21.49 0.81
CA GLN A 122 9.07 -22.46 1.61
C GLN A 122 10.32 -23.13 0.96
N PRO A 123 10.57 -23.19 -0.37
CA PRO A 123 11.79 -23.82 -0.88
C PRO A 123 13.07 -23.01 -0.62
N TYR A 124 12.99 -21.78 -0.06
CA TYR A 124 14.17 -20.92 0.16
C TYR A 124 14.64 -20.80 1.61
N ARG A 125 13.94 -21.42 2.57
CA ARG A 125 14.37 -21.50 3.97
C ARG A 125 15.11 -22.83 4.14
N MET A 126 16.42 -22.83 3.87
CA MET A 126 17.32 -23.89 4.37
C MET A 126 17.45 -23.78 5.89
#